data_AF-A0A821RPZ9-F1
#
_entry.id   AF-A0A821RPZ9-F1
#
_cell.length_a   1.000
_cell.length_b   1.000
_cell.length_c   1.000
_cell.angle_alpha   90.00
_cell.angle_beta   90.00
_cell.angle_gamma   90.00
#
_symmetry.space_group_name_H-M   'P 1'
#
loop_
_entity.id
_entity.type
_entity.pdbx_description
1 polymer ?
#
loop_
_entity_poly.entity_id
_entity_poly.type
_entity_poly.pdbx_seq_one_letter_code
_entity_poly.pdbx_strand_id
1 'polypeptide(L)'
;NCYIGGARLCLTAPKTLSNDTFYTAQPLIFCQILSNTNDTLGKFVRITIELIKAVNRTESLDEGGQTTYSGVWIPRFIAEGTSDKMSYDQYGSYTRYLTIQHIVEVKLKETSFFIMNIQQPITRKGEAIFKDILFSTMCLEFCAIAFLLFKLAILPLLKRLLKKLHQYDFCKKRFEQHNLDETTLDKI
;
A
#
# COMPACT_ATOMS: atom_id res chain seq x y z
N ASN A 1 28.43 -28.41 -27.23
CA ASN A 1 27.73 -27.11 -27.10
C ASN A 1 28.66 -26.00 -27.53
N CYS A 2 28.46 -25.49 -28.75
CA CYS A 2 29.33 -24.51 -29.40
C CYS A 2 28.98 -23.12 -28.85
N TYR A 3 29.92 -22.45 -28.18
CA TYR A 3 29.69 -21.09 -27.71
C TYR A 3 29.78 -20.11 -28.88
N ILE A 4 28.62 -19.61 -29.27
CA ILE A 4 28.44 -18.52 -30.22
C ILE A 4 28.55 -17.21 -29.41
N GLY A 5 29.45 -16.32 -29.83
CA GLY A 5 29.91 -15.17 -29.03
C GLY A 5 28.80 -14.21 -28.58
N GLY A 6 29.02 -13.56 -27.43
CA GLY A 6 28.09 -12.57 -26.88
C GLY A 6 28.82 -11.44 -26.16
N ALA A 7 28.12 -10.32 -25.95
CA ALA A 7 28.66 -9.16 -25.25
C ALA A 7 27.85 -8.88 -23.99
N ARG A 8 28.52 -8.69 -22.85
CA ARG A 8 27.89 -8.23 -21.61
C ARG A 8 28.17 -6.75 -21.43
N LEU A 9 27.11 -5.98 -21.29
CA LEU A 9 27.21 -4.55 -20.99
C LEU A 9 26.62 -4.28 -19.61
N CYS A 10 27.32 -3.47 -18.82
CA CYS A 10 26.88 -3.05 -17.50
C CYS A 10 26.92 -1.53 -17.40
N LEU A 11 25.87 -0.96 -16.82
CA LEU A 11 25.73 0.46 -16.50
C LEU A 11 25.57 0.60 -14.99
N THR A 12 26.46 1.38 -14.38
CA THR A 12 26.45 1.64 -12.94
C THR A 12 26.48 3.13 -12.65
N ALA A 13 25.70 3.56 -11.66
CA ALA A 13 25.75 4.91 -11.11
C ALA A 13 25.62 4.86 -9.58
N PRO A 14 26.40 5.66 -8.84
CA PRO A 14 26.35 5.67 -7.39
C PRO A 14 25.04 6.26 -6.88
N LYS A 15 24.67 5.89 -5.64
CA LYS A 15 23.62 6.58 -4.89
C LYS A 15 24.07 8.03 -4.68
N THR A 16 23.24 8.98 -5.06
CA THR A 16 23.46 10.39 -4.72
C THR A 16 22.45 10.79 -3.65
N LEU A 17 22.98 11.17 -2.49
CA LEU A 17 22.24 11.96 -1.51
C LEU A 17 22.55 13.42 -1.82
N SER A 18 21.51 14.24 -1.96
CA SER A 18 21.73 15.68 -1.82
C SER A 18 22.09 16.00 -0.37
N ASN A 19 22.71 17.15 -0.10
CA ASN A 19 22.95 17.61 1.27
C ASN A 19 21.65 17.69 2.09
N ASP A 20 20.50 17.80 1.42
CA ASP A 20 19.18 17.58 2.01
C ASP A 20 18.81 16.09 2.02
N THR A 21 18.46 15.57 3.20
CA THR A 21 17.98 14.19 3.41
C THR A 21 16.67 13.88 2.67
N PHE A 22 16.02 14.89 2.09
CA PHE A 22 14.72 14.81 1.42
C PHE A 22 14.81 14.34 -0.04
N TYR A 23 15.99 14.37 -0.64
CA TYR A 23 16.20 13.93 -2.02
C TYR A 23 17.18 12.77 -2.05
N THR A 24 16.68 11.61 -2.47
CA THR A 24 17.49 10.40 -2.58
C THR A 24 17.39 9.84 -3.99
N ALA A 25 18.50 9.85 -4.74
CA ALA A 25 18.57 9.10 -5.98
C ALA A 25 19.15 7.73 -5.70
N GLN A 26 18.39 6.68 -6.02
CA GLN A 26 18.81 5.31 -5.84
C GLN A 26 19.97 4.95 -6.78
N PRO A 27 20.86 4.04 -6.36
CA PRO A 27 21.94 3.58 -7.22
C PRO A 27 21.37 2.88 -8.46
N LEU A 28 22.04 3.06 -9.59
CA LEU A 28 21.75 2.33 -10.82
C LEU A 28 22.75 1.18 -10.92
N ILE A 29 22.27 -0.06 -10.97
CA ILE A 29 23.10 -1.23 -11.26
C ILE A 29 22.33 -2.07 -12.26
N PHE A 30 22.77 -2.05 -13.52
CA PHE A 30 22.11 -2.76 -14.60
C PHE A 30 23.14 -3.48 -15.45
N CYS A 31 22.90 -4.75 -15.76
CA CYS A 31 23.73 -5.52 -16.66
C CYS A 31 22.84 -6.33 -17.59
N GLN A 32 23.16 -6.33 -18.88
CA GLN A 32 22.49 -7.17 -19.87
C GLN A 32 23.50 -7.86 -20.76
N ILE A 33 23.17 -9.10 -21.13
CA ILE A 33 23.93 -9.92 -22.06
C ILE A 33 23.21 -9.89 -23.41
N LEU A 34 23.97 -9.54 -24.44
CA LEU A 34 23.60 -9.70 -25.82
C LEU A 34 24.18 -11.03 -26.32
N SER A 35 23.33 -12.03 -26.46
CA SER A 35 23.69 -13.33 -27.02
C SER A 35 22.47 -13.95 -27.70
N ASN A 36 22.69 -14.64 -28.82
CA ASN A 36 21.68 -15.47 -29.46
C ASN A 36 22.27 -16.87 -29.66
N THR A 37 21.44 -17.90 -29.60
CA THR A 37 21.88 -19.30 -29.78
C THR A 37 22.30 -19.60 -31.22
N ASN A 38 21.81 -18.84 -32.20
CA ASN A 38 22.02 -19.12 -33.61
C ASN A 38 22.91 -18.06 -34.31
N ASP A 39 23.14 -16.91 -33.70
CA ASP A 39 23.86 -15.79 -34.31
C ASP A 39 25.09 -15.38 -33.50
N THR A 40 26.21 -15.10 -34.17
CA THR A 40 27.36 -14.46 -33.53
C THR A 40 27.21 -12.95 -33.40
N LEU A 41 28.09 -12.33 -32.61
CA LEU A 41 28.26 -10.88 -32.64
C LEU A 41 28.64 -10.42 -34.06
N GLY A 42 27.86 -9.51 -34.63
CA GLY A 42 28.15 -8.93 -35.94
C GLY A 42 29.35 -7.98 -35.91
N LYS A 43 29.82 -7.58 -37.09
CA LYS A 43 30.89 -6.58 -37.24
C LYS A 43 30.51 -5.22 -36.63
N PHE A 44 29.23 -4.85 -36.71
CA PHE A 44 28.69 -3.62 -36.16
C PHE A 44 27.58 -3.98 -35.16
N VAL A 45 27.79 -3.58 -33.91
CA VAL A 45 26.83 -3.79 -32.83
C VAL A 45 26.38 -2.43 -32.32
N ARG A 46 25.07 -2.18 -32.37
CA ARG A 46 24.46 -0.97 -31.85
C ARG A 46 23.70 -1.30 -30.58
N ILE A 47 24.09 -0.65 -29.49
CA ILE A 47 23.48 -0.81 -28.19
C ILE A 47 22.90 0.55 -27.81
N THR A 48 21.58 0.64 -27.76
CA THR A 48 20.87 1.81 -27.26
C THR A 48 20.36 1.53 -25.85
N ILE A 49 20.71 2.41 -24.92
CA ILE A 49 20.21 2.39 -23.55
C ILE A 49 19.34 3.63 -23.38
N GLU A 50 18.04 3.43 -23.21
CA GLU A 50 17.10 4.50 -22.88
C GLU A 50 16.93 4.53 -21.35
N LEU A 51 17.21 5.67 -20.72
CA LEU A 51 17.02 5.86 -19.29
C LEU A 51 15.68 6.55 -19.04
N ILE A 52 14.77 5.85 -18.36
CA ILE A 52 13.49 6.39 -17.92
C ILE A 52 13.64 6.90 -16.48
N LYS A 53 13.28 8.16 -16.25
CA LYS A 53 13.21 8.74 -14.89
C LYS A 53 11.94 8.27 -14.21
N ALA A 54 12.05 7.67 -13.04
CA ALA A 54 10.92 7.44 -12.14
C ALA A 54 11.16 8.17 -10.82
N VAL A 55 10.22 9.05 -10.47
CA VAL A 55 10.28 9.88 -9.26
C VAL A 55 9.13 9.49 -8.36
N ASN A 56 9.44 9.07 -7.13
CA ASN A 56 8.45 8.86 -6.09
C ASN A 56 8.42 10.08 -5.18
N ARG A 57 7.21 10.57 -4.92
CA ARG A 57 6.91 11.61 -3.95
C ARG A 57 6.08 10.98 -2.84
N THR A 58 6.61 11.02 -1.62
CA THR A 58 5.88 10.57 -0.43
C THR A 58 5.52 11.78 0.41
N GLU A 59 4.23 12.09 0.46
CA GLU A 59 3.69 13.18 1.27
C GLU A 59 3.72 12.81 2.76
N SER A 60 3.90 13.81 3.61
CA SER A 60 3.91 13.59 5.06
C SER A 60 2.52 13.28 5.60
N LEU A 61 2.49 12.53 6.70
CA LEU A 61 1.29 12.29 7.49
C LEU A 61 0.86 13.55 8.29
N ASP A 62 1.83 14.39 8.63
CA ASP A 62 1.66 15.61 9.42
C ASP A 62 1.30 16.82 8.54
N GLU A 63 0.42 17.69 9.04
CA GLU A 63 0.15 18.99 8.41
C GLU A 63 1.41 19.86 8.48
N GLY A 64 1.92 20.26 7.32
CA GLY A 64 3.21 20.97 7.20
C GLY A 64 4.44 20.08 7.31
N GLY A 65 4.27 18.75 7.39
CA GLY A 65 5.39 17.81 7.39
C GLY A 65 6.12 17.79 6.03
N GLN A 66 7.41 17.45 6.07
CA GLN A 66 8.26 17.48 4.88
C GLN A 66 7.93 16.33 3.92
N THR A 67 7.76 16.68 2.65
CA THR A 67 7.60 15.71 1.56
C THR A 67 8.96 15.14 1.21
N THR A 68 9.04 13.81 1.06
CA THR A 68 10.28 13.13 0.63
C THR A 68 10.20 12.75 -0.83
N TYR A 69 11.33 12.88 -1.51
CA TYR A 69 11.49 12.55 -2.92
C TYR A 69 12.54 11.44 -3.06
N SER A 70 12.19 10.40 -3.81
CA SER A 70 13.16 9.42 -4.26
C SER A 70 13.12 9.27 -5.78
N GLY A 71 14.29 9.17 -6.40
CA GLY A 71 14.44 8.99 -7.84
C GLY A 71 15.07 7.64 -8.13
N VAL A 72 14.60 6.96 -9.18
CA VAL A 72 15.23 5.78 -9.74
C VAL A 72 15.29 5.90 -11.26
N TRP A 73 16.38 5.42 -11.83
CA TRP A 73 16.55 5.31 -13.28
C TRP A 73 16.22 3.90 -13.71
N ILE A 74 15.26 3.76 -14.62
CA ILE A 74 14.87 2.47 -15.19
C ILE A 74 15.49 2.38 -16.59
N PRO A 75 16.54 1.57 -16.79
CA PRO A 75 17.16 1.39 -18.08
C PRO A 75 16.32 0.47 -18.96
N ARG A 76 16.13 0.86 -20.22
CA ARG A 76 15.60 0.02 -21.29
C ARG A 76 16.71 -0.22 -22.30
N PHE A 77 16.99 -1.48 -22.54
CA PHE A 77 18.06 -1.91 -23.44
C PHE A 77 17.48 -2.36 -24.77
N ILE A 78 18.03 -1.80 -25.85
CA ILE A 78 17.70 -2.14 -27.22
C ILE A 78 19.02 -2.41 -27.92
N ALA A 79 19.24 -3.64 -28.36
CA ALA A 79 20.46 -4.02 -29.05
C ALA A 79 20.16 -4.62 -30.41
N GLU A 80 20.96 -4.21 -31.38
CA GLU A 80 20.94 -4.69 -32.75
C GLU A 80 22.39 -5.05 -33.14
N GLY A 81 22.56 -6.03 -34.02
CA GLY A 81 23.88 -6.40 -34.52
C GLY A 81 24.36 -7.80 -34.11
N THR A 82 23.45 -8.72 -33.80
CA THR A 82 23.73 -10.15 -33.98
C THR A 82 23.62 -10.50 -35.47
N SER A 83 24.45 -11.42 -35.93
CA SER A 83 24.49 -11.84 -37.33
C SER A 83 24.99 -13.27 -37.46
N ASP A 84 24.31 -14.05 -38.29
CA ASP A 84 24.75 -15.40 -38.73
C ASP A 84 25.57 -15.36 -40.05
N LYS A 85 25.82 -14.16 -40.61
CA LYS A 85 26.66 -14.04 -41.81
C LYS A 85 28.09 -14.53 -41.52
N MET A 86 28.59 -15.40 -42.41
CA MET A 86 29.97 -15.86 -42.41
C MET A 86 30.80 -14.98 -43.36
N SER A 87 32.03 -14.62 -42.96
CA SER A 87 32.96 -13.95 -43.87
C SER A 87 33.76 -15.02 -44.63
N TYR A 88 33.77 -14.92 -45.96
CA TYR A 88 34.60 -15.79 -46.79
C TYR A 88 36.03 -15.28 -46.78
N ASP A 89 36.96 -16.09 -46.29
CA ASP A 89 38.39 -15.82 -46.38
C ASP A 89 38.92 -16.26 -47.76
N GLN A 90 39.85 -15.50 -48.35
CA GLN A 90 40.34 -15.67 -49.72
C GLN A 90 40.97 -17.05 -49.99
N TYR A 91 41.23 -17.86 -48.96
CA TYR A 91 41.79 -19.20 -49.04
C TYR A 91 40.78 -20.34 -48.80
N GLY A 92 39.48 -20.06 -48.89
CA GLY A 92 38.43 -21.09 -48.83
C GLY A 92 38.00 -21.49 -47.42
N SER A 93 38.42 -20.74 -46.40
CA SER A 93 37.94 -20.93 -45.02
C SER A 93 36.78 -19.98 -44.72
N TYR A 94 35.71 -20.50 -44.10
CA TYR A 94 34.62 -19.67 -43.58
C TYR A 94 34.95 -19.29 -42.15
N THR A 95 35.29 -18.03 -41.91
CA THR A 95 35.46 -17.53 -40.54
C THR A 95 34.21 -16.74 -40.14
N ARG A 96 33.62 -17.13 -39.01
CA ARG A 96 32.63 -16.27 -38.32
C ARG A 96 33.35 -15.01 -37.87
N TYR A 97 32.62 -13.90 -37.70
CA TYR A 97 33.19 -12.56 -37.48
C TYR A 97 34.12 -12.37 -36.26
N LEU A 98 34.39 -13.41 -35.47
CA LEU A 98 35.25 -13.38 -34.29
C LEU A 98 36.72 -12.99 -34.55
N THR A 99 37.21 -13.10 -35.80
CA THR A 99 38.60 -12.74 -36.19
C THR A 99 38.74 -11.34 -36.80
N ILE A 100 37.64 -10.59 -36.95
CA ILE A 100 37.67 -9.24 -37.54
C ILE A 100 37.41 -8.15 -36.49
N GLN A 101 37.85 -6.92 -36.78
CA GLN A 101 37.55 -5.77 -35.93
C GLN A 101 36.04 -5.56 -35.80
N HIS A 102 35.54 -5.62 -34.56
CA HIS A 102 34.16 -5.29 -34.21
C HIS A 102 34.05 -3.82 -33.80
N ILE A 103 33.00 -3.14 -34.29
CA ILE A 103 32.65 -1.78 -33.88
C ILE A 103 31.40 -1.87 -33.00
N VAL A 104 31.55 -1.44 -31.75
CA VAL A 104 30.44 -1.37 -30.78
C VAL A 104 30.08 0.09 -30.57
N GLU A 105 28.88 0.47 -30.97
CA GLU A 105 28.31 1.79 -30.77
C GLU A 105 27.34 1.73 -29.58
N VAL A 106 27.65 2.47 -28.51
CA VAL A 106 26.78 2.59 -27.33
C VAL A 106 26.15 3.97 -27.32
N LYS A 107 24.84 4.03 -27.48
CA LYS A 107 24.05 5.26 -27.43
C LYS A 107 23.26 5.31 -26.13
N LEU A 108 23.63 6.23 -25.27
CA LEU A 108 22.88 6.55 -24.06
C LEU A 108 21.93 7.71 -24.37
N LYS A 109 20.63 7.55 -24.07
CA LYS A 109 19.67 8.65 -24.17
C LYS A 109 18.68 8.64 -23.03
N GLU A 110 18.20 9.81 -22.68
CA GLU A 110 17.13 10.01 -21.72
C GLU A 110 15.77 10.02 -22.43
N THR A 111 14.72 9.49 -21.81
CA THR A 111 13.35 9.65 -22.31
C THR A 111 12.84 11.07 -22.09
N SER A 112 11.98 11.56 -22.98
CA SER A 112 11.37 12.89 -22.88
C SER A 112 10.29 13.01 -21.79
N PHE A 113 9.90 11.88 -21.20
CA PHE A 113 8.92 11.81 -20.12
C PHE A 113 9.54 11.16 -18.88
N PHE A 114 8.93 11.40 -17.74
CA PHE A 114 9.22 10.75 -16.47
C PHE A 114 7.95 10.15 -15.88
N ILE A 115 8.12 9.13 -15.05
CA ILE A 115 7.03 8.49 -14.30
C ILE A 115 7.02 9.13 -12.91
N MET A 116 5.87 9.63 -12.47
CA MET A 116 5.71 10.17 -11.13
C MET A 116 4.77 9.28 -10.32
N ASN A 117 5.25 8.75 -9.21
CA ASN A 117 4.43 8.02 -8.24
C ASN A 117 4.19 8.92 -7.03
N ILE A 118 2.93 9.18 -6.72
CA ILE A 118 2.54 10.04 -5.59
C ILE A 118 1.91 9.14 -4.53
N GLN A 119 2.55 9.07 -3.36
CA GLN A 119 2.03 8.39 -2.19
C GLN A 119 1.49 9.42 -1.21
N GLN A 120 0.21 9.31 -0.91
CA GLN A 120 -0.50 10.17 0.05
C GLN A 120 -0.99 9.31 1.22
N PRO A 121 -1.01 9.86 2.44
CA PRO A 121 -1.55 9.15 3.60
C PRO A 121 -3.06 8.87 3.40
N ILE A 122 -3.49 7.66 3.79
CA ILE A 122 -4.90 7.22 3.68
C ILE A 122 -5.82 8.10 4.52
N THR A 123 -5.36 8.53 5.69
CA THR A 123 -6.08 9.44 6.60
C THR A 123 -5.10 10.47 7.13
N ARG A 124 -5.48 11.75 7.11
CA ARG A 124 -4.69 12.83 7.73
C ARG A 124 -4.90 12.82 9.24
N LYS A 125 -3.87 13.19 10.02
CA LYS A 125 -4.01 13.22 11.50
C LYS A 125 -5.17 14.09 11.98
N GLY A 126 -5.37 15.26 11.38
CA GLY A 126 -6.48 16.15 11.71
C GLY A 126 -7.85 15.49 11.48
N GLU A 127 -8.00 14.72 10.39
CA GLU A 127 -9.24 14.00 10.09
C GLU A 127 -9.49 12.85 11.08
N ALA A 128 -8.44 12.12 11.46
CA ALA A 128 -8.53 11.07 12.47
C ALA A 128 -8.98 11.65 13.83
N ILE A 129 -8.33 12.72 14.29
CA ILE A 129 -8.69 13.41 15.54
C ILE A 129 -10.13 13.92 15.50
N PHE A 130 -10.54 14.52 14.37
CA PHE A 130 -11.90 15.02 14.23
C PHE A 130 -12.94 13.88 14.30
N LYS A 131 -12.69 12.75 13.63
CA LYS A 131 -13.57 11.57 13.69
C LYS A 131 -13.66 11.00 15.10
N ASP A 132 -12.55 10.95 15.84
CA ASP A 132 -12.53 10.47 17.21
C ASP A 132 -13.33 11.37 18.15
N ILE A 133 -13.20 12.70 18.00
CA ILE A 133 -14.01 13.66 18.77
C ILE A 133 -15.49 13.52 18.44
N LEU A 134 -15.83 13.40 17.16
CA LEU A 134 -17.21 13.28 16.70
C LEU A 134 -17.85 11.96 17.18
N PHE A 135 -17.07 10.88 17.21
CA PHE A 135 -17.51 9.60 17.77
C PHE A 135 -17.70 9.67 19.29
N SER A 136 -16.75 10.29 20.01
CA SER A 136 -16.83 10.45 21.47
C SER A 136 -18.05 11.28 21.89
N THR A 137 -18.31 12.39 21.18
CA THR A 137 -19.48 13.24 21.43
C THR A 137 -20.79 12.52 21.16
N MET A 138 -20.90 11.78 20.05
CA MET A 138 -22.06 10.91 19.78
C MET A 138 -22.30 9.89 20.91
N CYS A 139 -21.25 9.22 21.40
CA CYS A 139 -21.36 8.28 22.52
C CYS A 139 -21.89 8.95 23.80
N LEU A 140 -21.41 10.15 24.12
CA LEU A 140 -21.90 10.92 25.27
C LEU A 140 -23.37 11.30 25.13
N GLU A 141 -23.79 11.73 23.93
CA GLU A 141 -25.19 12.04 23.64
C GLU A 141 -26.09 10.81 23.81
N PHE A 142 -25.66 9.65 23.31
CA PHE A 142 -26.39 8.40 23.51
C PHE A 142 -26.52 8.03 24.98
N CYS A 143 -25.45 8.14 25.77
CA CYS A 143 -25.51 7.91 27.22
C CYS A 143 -26.44 8.89 27.92
N ALA A 144 -26.43 10.17 27.54
CA ALA A 144 -27.31 11.20 28.10
C ALA A 144 -28.78 10.92 27.79
N ILE A 145 -29.11 10.57 26.55
CA ILE A 145 -30.46 10.19 26.13
C ILE A 145 -30.92 8.93 26.88
N ALA A 146 -30.07 7.91 26.99
CA ALA A 146 -30.38 6.69 27.73
C ALA A 146 -30.66 6.98 29.21
N PHE A 147 -29.86 7.82 29.86
CA PHE A 147 -30.06 8.24 31.24
C PHE A 147 -31.37 9.02 31.42
N LEU A 148 -31.67 9.93 30.49
CA LEU A 148 -32.87 10.74 30.51
C LEU A 148 -34.12 9.86 30.36
N LEU A 149 -34.10 8.90 29.42
CA LEU A 149 -35.16 7.90 29.25
C LEU A 149 -35.34 7.02 30.50
N PHE A 150 -34.24 6.58 31.12
CA PHE A 150 -34.30 5.80 32.36
C PHE A 150 -34.99 6.58 33.48
N LYS A 151 -34.64 7.85 33.67
CA LYS A 151 -35.20 8.68 34.74
C LYS A 151 -36.67 9.07 34.48
N LEU A 152 -37.04 9.39 33.24
CA LEU A 152 -38.36 9.89 32.89
C LEU A 152 -39.40 8.82 32.56
N ALA A 153 -39.00 7.69 31.96
CA ALA A 153 -39.93 6.64 31.60
C ALA A 153 -39.85 5.46 32.57
N ILE A 154 -38.66 4.90 32.76
CA ILE A 154 -38.47 3.65 33.51
C ILE A 154 -38.73 3.86 35.00
N LEU A 155 -38.16 4.89 35.61
CA LEU A 155 -38.28 5.17 37.05
C LEU A 155 -39.74 5.38 37.52
N PRO A 156 -40.59 6.20 36.86
CA PRO A 156 -41.99 6.32 37.26
C PRO A 156 -42.82 5.07 36.95
N LEU A 157 -42.54 4.35 35.87
CA LEU A 157 -43.19 3.06 35.59
C LEU A 157 -42.88 2.04 36.69
N LEU A 158 -41.62 1.95 37.11
CA LEU A 158 -41.16 1.05 38.16
C LEU A 158 -41.79 1.41 39.51
N LYS A 159 -41.85 2.71 39.86
CA LYS A 159 -42.59 3.18 41.05
C LYS A 159 -44.09 2.83 40.99
N ARG A 160 -44.74 2.98 39.83
CA ARG A 160 -46.16 2.60 39.67
C ARG A 160 -46.38 1.10 39.80
N LEU A 161 -45.51 0.28 39.21
CA LEU A 161 -45.57 -1.18 39.31
C LEU A 161 -45.34 -1.65 40.74
N LEU A 162 -44.32 -1.14 41.43
CA LEU A 162 -44.07 -1.45 42.84
C LEU A 162 -45.25 -1.06 43.74
N LYS A 163 -45.87 0.11 43.49
CA LYS A 163 -47.07 0.52 44.25
C LYS A 163 -48.26 -0.43 44.02
N LYS A 164 -48.47 -0.88 42.78
CA LYS A 164 -49.52 -1.87 42.47
C LYS A 164 -49.24 -3.22 43.11
N LEU A 165 -48.00 -3.71 43.07
CA LEU A 165 -47.60 -4.96 43.72
C LEU A 165 -47.79 -4.89 45.24
N HIS A 166 -47.39 -3.78 45.87
CA HIS A 166 -47.58 -3.57 47.31
C HIS A 166 -49.07 -3.49 47.70
N GLN A 167 -49.91 -2.85 46.87
CA GLN A 167 -51.37 -2.86 47.08
C GLN A 167 -51.96 -4.26 46.93
N TYR A 168 -51.50 -5.03 45.95
CA TYR A 168 -51.95 -6.40 45.74
C TYR A 168 -51.57 -7.33 46.90
N ASP A 169 -50.33 -7.27 47.38
CA ASP A 169 -49.87 -8.05 48.54
C ASP A 169 -50.62 -7.68 49.83
N PHE A 170 -50.91 -6.39 50.04
CA PHE A 170 -51.70 -5.95 51.19
C PHE A 170 -53.16 -6.44 51.11
N CYS A 171 -53.77 -6.38 49.93
CA CYS A 171 -55.12 -6.91 49.71
C CYS A 171 -55.18 -8.43 49.88
N LYS A 172 -54.17 -9.15 49.38
CA LYS A 172 -54.07 -10.61 49.51
C LYS A 172 -53.97 -11.03 50.98
N LYS A 173 -53.08 -10.41 51.76
CA LYS A 173 -52.95 -10.68 53.20
C LYS A 173 -54.24 -10.39 53.97
N ARG A 174 -54.96 -9.33 53.61
CA ARG A 174 -56.25 -8.98 54.25
C ARG A 174 -57.36 -9.98 53.92
N PHE A 175 -57.39 -10.50 52.69
CA PHE A 175 -58.36 -11.51 52.26
C PHE A 175 -58.08 -12.87 52.93
N GLU A 176 -56.80 -13.24 53.09
CA GLU A 176 -56.39 -14.44 53.82
C GLU A 176 -56.77 -14.37 55.32
N GLN A 177 -56.66 -13.19 55.95
CA GLN A 177 -57.13 -12.99 57.33
C GLN A 177 -58.65 -13.10 57.48
N HIS A 178 -59.43 -12.52 56.55
CA HIS A 178 -60.89 -12.57 56.62
C HIS A 178 -61.45 -14.00 56.43
N ASN A 179 -60.82 -14.81 55.57
CA ASN A 179 -61.17 -16.23 55.39
C ASN A 179 -60.81 -17.10 56.61
N LEU A 180 -59.74 -16.76 57.34
CA LEU A 180 -59.39 -17.45 58.60
C LEU A 180 -60.39 -17.15 59.73
N ASP A 181 -60.94 -15.94 59.79
CA ASP A 181 -61.94 -15.55 60.78
C ASP A 181 -63.32 -16.18 60.48
N GLU A 182 -63.73 -16.32 59.22
CA GLU A 182 -64.98 -17.03 58.86
C GLU A 182 -64.91 -18.53 59.19
N THR A 183 -63.78 -19.20 58.92
CA THR A 183 -63.62 -20.64 59.21
C THR A 183 -63.49 -20.98 60.69
N THR A 184 -63.22 -20.00 61.56
CA THR A 184 -63.21 -20.19 63.02
C THR A 184 -64.58 -19.93 63.64
N LEU A 185 -65.42 -19.07 63.04
CA LEU A 185 -66.82 -18.86 63.46
C LEU A 185 -67.73 -20.05 63.12
N ASP A 186 -67.48 -20.78 62.04
CA ASP A 186 -68.24 -21.99 61.67
C ASP A 186 -67.92 -23.23 62.54
N LYS A 187 -67.03 -23.11 63.53
CA LYS A 187 -66.61 -24.20 64.43
C LYS A 187 -67.04 -24.05 65.89
N ILE A 188 -67.91 -23.09 66.22
CA ILE A 188 -68.53 -22.90 67.55
C ILE A 188 -70.01 -23.23 67.45
#